data_AF-A0A6I5HQ53-F1
#
_entry.id   AF-A0A6I5HQ53-F1
#
_cell.length_a   1.000
_cell.length_b   1.000
_cell.length_c   1.000
_cell.angle_alpha   90.00
_cell.angle_beta   90.00
_cell.angle_gamma   90.00
#
_symmetry.space_group_name_H-M   'P 1'
#
loop_
_entity.id
_entity.type
_entity.pdbx_description
1 polymer ?
#
loop_
_entity_poly.entity_id
_entity_poly.type
_entity_poly.pdbx_seq_one_letter_code
_entity_poly.pdbx_strand_id
1 'polypeptide(L)' 'MVQESSGWCLASVTATYTDGTVDISTARGAVAKVRRLKSYTAPAVGDVVKVDFNPDGNWIVVGALAP' A
#
# COMPACT_ATOMS: atom_id res chain seq x y z
N MET A 1 -13.84 -4.99 19.62
CA MET A 1 -13.08 -4.59 18.41
C MET A 1 -14.09 -4.05 17.41
N VAL A 2 -13.88 -2.84 16.87
CA VAL A 2 -14.69 -2.34 15.75
C VAL A 2 -14.25 -3.12 14.52
N GLN A 3 -15.18 -3.85 13.89
CA GLN A 3 -14.96 -4.46 12.60
C GLN A 3 -14.99 -3.34 11.56
N GLU A 4 -13.85 -3.02 10.96
CA GLU A 4 -13.83 -2.13 9.79
C GLU A 4 -14.43 -2.87 8.59
N SER A 5 -14.92 -2.16 7.56
CA SER A 5 -15.24 -2.78 6.27
C SER A 5 -13.97 -2.85 5.44
N SER A 6 -13.88 -3.83 4.53
CA SER A 6 -12.91 -3.76 3.43
C SER A 6 -13.11 -2.45 2.66
N GLY A 7 -12.00 -1.90 2.18
CA GLY A 7 -12.02 -0.60 1.51
C GLY A 7 -10.72 -0.32 0.78
N TRP A 8 -10.57 0.93 0.38
CA TRP A 8 -9.36 1.43 -0.25
C TRP A 8 -9.01 2.80 0.29
N CYS A 9 -7.73 3.16 0.21
CA CYS A 9 -7.26 4.51 0.48
C CYS A 9 -6.06 4.87 -0.40
N LEU A 10 -5.69 6.14 -0.36
CA LEU A 10 -4.42 6.60 -0.90
C LEU A 10 -3.31 6.44 0.15
N ALA A 11 -2.10 6.19 -0.33
CA ALA A 11 -0.91 6.09 0.49
C ALA A 11 0.31 6.63 -0.26
N SER A 12 1.36 6.99 0.47
CA SER A 12 2.67 7.27 -0.11
C SER A 12 3.64 6.14 0.17
N VAL A 13 4.42 5.73 -0.83
CA VAL A 13 5.50 4.76 -0.66
C VAL A 13 6.67 5.44 0.08
N THR A 14 7.10 4.85 1.19
CA THR A 14 8.17 5.39 2.04
C THR A 14 9.46 4.57 1.96
N ALA A 15 9.37 3.29 1.61
CA ALA A 15 10.54 2.44 1.36
C ALA A 15 10.19 1.33 0.34
N THR A 16 11.20 0.85 -0.38
CA THR A 16 11.09 -0.26 -1.31
C THR A 16 12.11 -1.35 -0.96
N TYR A 17 11.73 -2.60 -1.18
CA TYR A 17 12.56 -3.76 -0.82
C TYR A 17 12.75 -4.72 -2.00
N THR A 18 13.86 -5.46 -1.96
CA THR A 18 14.23 -6.45 -2.99
C THR A 18 13.30 -7.67 -3.02
N ASP A 19 12.57 -7.93 -1.93
CA ASP A 19 11.53 -8.97 -1.84
C ASP A 19 10.21 -8.59 -2.56
N GLY A 20 10.15 -7.38 -3.15
CA GLY A 20 9.00 -6.86 -3.86
C GLY A 20 7.93 -6.22 -2.97
N THR A 21 8.18 -6.07 -1.68
CA THR A 21 7.31 -5.31 -0.76
C THR A 21 7.70 -3.84 -0.68
N VAL A 22 6.79 -3.03 -0.14
CA VAL A 22 7.00 -1.60 0.13
C VAL A 22 6.48 -1.23 1.52
N ASP A 23 7.06 -0.21 2.12
CA ASP A 23 6.43 0.48 3.24
C ASP A 23 5.55 1.60 2.71
N ILE A 24 4.40 1.81 3.34
CA ILE A 24 3.46 2.86 2.98
C ILE A 24 3.06 3.70 4.18
N SER A 25 2.83 4.99 3.95
CA SER A 25 2.18 5.89 4.89
C SER A 25 0.75 6.17 4.43
N THR A 26 -0.23 5.92 5.30
CA THR A 26 -1.65 6.14 5.04
C THR A 26 -2.24 7.11 6.07
N ALA A 27 -3.42 7.67 5.80
CA ALA A 27 -4.16 8.45 6.81
C ALA A 27 -4.56 7.64 8.06
N ARG A 28 -4.49 6.30 7.98
CA ARG A 28 -4.77 5.36 9.08
C ARG A 28 -3.52 4.96 9.86
N GLY A 29 -2.33 5.39 9.41
CA GLY A 29 -1.04 5.01 9.98
C GLY A 29 -0.11 4.38 8.95
N ALA A 30 1.13 4.13 9.39
CA ALA A 30 2.14 3.46 8.57
C ALA A 30 1.92 1.94 8.54
N VAL A 31 2.16 1.33 7.39
CA VAL A 31 2.07 -0.12 7.19
C VAL A 31 3.35 -0.59 6.52
N ALA A 32 4.05 -1.51 7.18
CA ALA A 32 5.32 -2.02 6.71
C ALA A 32 5.14 -3.26 5.83
N LYS A 33 6.10 -3.51 4.92
CA LYS A 33 6.22 -4.77 4.16
C LYS A 33 4.94 -5.16 3.40
N VAL A 34 4.24 -4.19 2.84
CA VAL A 34 3.01 -4.38 2.06
C VAL A 34 3.37 -4.95 0.68
N ARG A 35 2.65 -6.00 0.27
CA ARG A 35 2.79 -6.58 -1.07
C ARG A 35 2.13 -5.68 -2.11
N ARG A 36 2.61 -5.77 -3.35
CA ARG A 36 2.06 -5.06 -4.51
C ARG A 36 1.51 -6.03 -5.55
N LEU A 37 0.59 -5.55 -6.39
CA LEU A 37 0.20 -6.27 -7.59
C LEU A 37 1.41 -6.49 -8.50
N LYS A 38 1.49 -7.66 -9.12
CA LYS A 38 2.59 -8.03 -10.01
C LYS A 38 2.73 -7.08 -11.21
N SER A 39 1.64 -6.44 -11.63
CA SER A 39 1.61 -5.45 -12.71
C SER A 39 2.28 -4.12 -12.33
N TYR A 40 2.33 -3.75 -11.05
CA TYR A 40 3.03 -2.56 -10.59
C TYR A 40 4.49 -2.90 -10.31
N THR A 41 5.33 -2.90 -11.35
CA THR A 41 6.67 -3.53 -11.31
C THR A 41 7.79 -2.68 -10.72
N ALA A 42 7.67 -1.36 -10.78
CA ALA A 42 8.72 -0.41 -10.41
C ALA A 42 8.23 0.61 -9.37
N PRO A 43 7.96 0.19 -8.11
CA PRO A 43 7.63 1.14 -7.07
C PRO A 43 8.82 2.05 -6.75
N ALA A 44 8.56 3.33 -6.52
CA ALA A 44 9.54 4.30 -6.08
C ALA A 44 9.10 4.99 -4.79
N VAL A 45 10.07 5.39 -3.97
CA VAL A 45 9.80 6.23 -2.78
C VAL A 45 9.23 7.56 -3.25
N GLY A 46 8.14 7.99 -2.63
CA GLY A 46 7.40 9.19 -3.01
C GLY A 46 6.20 8.93 -3.92
N ASP A 47 6.06 7.73 -4.49
CA ASP A 47 4.87 7.37 -5.27
C ASP A 47 3.61 7.51 -4.42
N VAL A 48 2.60 8.21 -4.95
CA VAL A 48 1.24 8.15 -4.42
C VAL A 48 0.54 6.96 -5.04
N VAL A 49 0.06 6.04 -4.22
CA VAL A 49 -0.51 4.77 -4.65
C VAL A 49 -1.94 4.59 -4.15
N LYS A 50 -2.74 3.84 -4.91
CA LYS A 50 -3.98 3.26 -4.40
C LYS A 50 -3.67 1.95 -3.67
N VAL A 51 -4.25 1.78 -2.49
CA VAL A 51 -4.10 0.57 -1.67
C VAL A 51 -5.47 0.06 -1.28
N ASP A 52 -5.69 -1.25 -1.45
CA ASP A 52 -6.87 -1.93 -0.94
C ASP A 52 -6.52 -2.59 0.41
N PHE A 53 -7.45 -2.57 1.36
CA PHE A 53 -7.28 -3.16 2.69
C PHE A 53 -8.52 -3.94 3.12
N ASN A 54 -8.33 -4.87 4.06
CA ASN A 54 -9.41 -5.61 4.69
C ASN A 54 -9.33 -5.58 6.22
N PRO A 55 -10.40 -5.99 6.93
CA PRO A 55 -10.47 -5.90 8.40
C PRO A 55 -9.55 -6.88 9.13
N ASP A 56 -9.02 -7.89 8.43
CA ASP A 56 -8.03 -8.83 8.98
C ASP A 56 -6.61 -8.23 8.99
N GLY A 57 -6.47 -6.96 8.58
CA GLY A 57 -5.19 -6.27 8.52
C GLY A 57 -4.37 -6.60 7.27
N ASN A 58 -4.98 -7.16 6.22
CA ASN A 58 -4.31 -7.35 4.94
C ASN A 58 -4.37 -6.07 4.11
N TRP A 59 -3.25 -5.79 3.44
CA TRP A 59 -3.08 -4.64 2.56
C TRP A 59 -2.45 -5.09 1.25
N ILE A 60 -2.87 -4.47 0.14
CA ILE A 60 -2.22 -4.68 -1.16
C ILE A 60 -2.14 -3.39 -1.95
N VAL A 61 -0.93 -3.05 -2.40
CA VAL A 61 -0.70 -1.91 -3.28
C VAL A 61 -1.14 -2.27 -4.69
N VAL A 62 -2.11 -1.51 -5.21
CA VAL A 62 -2.68 -1.72 -6.56
C VAL A 62 -1.76 -1.13 -7.62
N GLY A 63 -1.27 0.09 -7.39
CA GLY A 63 -0.36 0.79 -8.31
C GLY A 63 -0.24 2.28 -7.99
N ALA A 64 0.74 2.92 -8.62
CA ALA A 64 0.92 4.37 -8.58
C ALA A 64 -0.19 5.09 -9.35
N LEU A 65 -0.59 6.26 -8.85
CA LEU A 65 -1.43 7.20 -9.58
C LEU A 65 -0.59 7.95 -10.62
N ALA A 66 -1.28 8.58 -11.58
CA ALA A 66 -0.61 9.44 -12.54
C ALA A 66 0.13 10.60 -11.82
N PRO A 67 1.32 11.02 -12.30
CA PRO A 67 2.06 12.15 -11.76
C PRO A 67 1.34 13.48 -11.96
#